data_AF-A0A6I2R9Y5-F1
#
_entry.id   AF-A0A6I2R9Y5-F1
#
_cell.length_a   1.000
_cell.length_b   1.000
_cell.length_c   1.000
_cell.angle_alpha   90.00
_cell.angle_beta   90.00
_cell.angle_gamma   90.00
#
_symmetry.space_group_name_H-M   'P 1'
#
loop_
_entity.id
_entity.type
_entity.pdbx_description
1 polymer ?
#
loop_
_entity_poly.entity_id
_entity_poly.type
_entity_poly.pdbx_seq_one_letter_code
_entity_poly.pdbx_strand_id
1 'polypeptide(L)'
;MSQKFAWLPVKDADLATLKRELCVAPEYEDKAVAKFQKFSTDNDFDQYGLAAHPNPLTLKSVLAGSDIQELFTTPGEEWFFTLETKEPGFLMDHAPCMFQNSKTGRRCYVTQPYLPMCGNNSRDAKAERQAWMKHLETWAKDVMGVKYKVLDQSSWYFSDTVLVVFYLDGNIVG
;
A
#
# COMPACT_ATOMS: atom_id res chain seq x y z
N MET A 1 -27.20 -2.27 0.58
CA MET A 1 -26.58 -1.70 1.81
C MET A 1 -25.17 -1.29 1.42
N SER A 2 -24.75 -0.04 1.63
CA SER A 2 -23.35 0.32 1.37
C SER A 2 -22.48 -0.37 2.43
N GLN A 3 -21.59 -1.24 1.99
CA GLN A 3 -20.61 -1.84 2.89
C GLN A 3 -19.74 -0.71 3.46
N LYS A 4 -19.55 -0.71 4.78
CA LYS A 4 -18.74 0.31 5.47
C LYS A 4 -17.31 -0.19 5.59
N PHE A 5 -16.34 0.70 5.39
CA PHE A 5 -14.94 0.43 5.72
C PHE A 5 -14.82 -0.02 7.18
N ALA A 6 -14.13 -1.14 7.41
CA ALA A 6 -13.94 -1.73 8.73
C ALA A 6 -12.50 -1.54 9.20
N TRP A 7 -12.32 -0.81 10.30
CA TRP A 7 -11.06 -0.76 11.02
C TRP A 7 -10.93 -1.98 11.91
N LEU A 8 -9.93 -2.80 11.63
CA LEU A 8 -9.54 -3.98 12.39
C LEU A 8 -8.36 -3.62 13.29
N PRO A 9 -8.30 -4.13 14.53
CA PRO A 9 -7.15 -3.88 15.39
C PRO A 9 -5.92 -4.64 14.87
N VAL A 10 -4.74 -4.06 15.01
CA VAL A 10 -3.47 -4.75 14.74
C VAL A 10 -3.18 -5.71 15.91
N LYS A 11 -3.72 -6.93 15.82
CA LYS A 11 -3.48 -8.04 16.75
C LYS A 11 -3.32 -9.34 15.99
N ASP A 12 -2.57 -10.29 16.56
CA ASP A 12 -2.20 -11.57 15.95
C ASP A 12 -3.40 -12.34 15.36
N ALA A 13 -4.52 -12.35 16.08
CA ALA A 13 -5.74 -13.05 15.68
C ALA A 13 -6.41 -12.43 14.45
N ASP A 14 -6.31 -11.10 14.28
CA ASP A 14 -6.94 -10.37 13.18
C ASP A 14 -6.03 -10.34 11.95
N LEU A 15 -4.71 -10.33 12.14
CA LEU A 15 -3.75 -10.43 11.03
C LEU A 15 -3.80 -11.80 10.33
N ALA A 16 -4.33 -12.84 10.97
CA ALA A 16 -4.59 -14.12 10.33
C ALA A 16 -5.69 -14.04 9.25
N THR A 17 -6.65 -13.11 9.38
CA THR A 17 -7.66 -12.83 8.35
C THR A 17 -7.05 -12.11 7.15
N LEU A 18 -6.18 -11.15 7.43
CA LEU A 18 -5.38 -10.43 6.44
C LEU A 18 -4.54 -11.41 5.58
N LYS A 19 -4.10 -12.57 6.12
CA LYS A 19 -3.39 -13.61 5.33
C LYS A 19 -4.19 -14.11 4.12
N ARG A 20 -5.50 -14.35 4.29
CA ARG A 20 -6.38 -14.88 3.23
C ARG A 20 -6.71 -13.81 2.21
N GLU A 21 -6.98 -12.59 2.67
CA GLU A 21 -7.36 -11.48 1.82
C GLU A 21 -6.20 -10.95 0.98
N LEU A 22 -4.97 -11.09 1.49
CA LEU A 22 -3.75 -10.71 0.78
C LEU A 22 -3.12 -11.85 -0.04
N CYS A 23 -3.76 -13.04 -0.09
CA CYS A 23 -3.30 -14.19 -0.87
C CYS A 23 -1.85 -14.63 -0.59
N VAL A 24 -1.39 -14.64 0.67
CA VAL A 24 -0.04 -15.15 1.01
C VAL A 24 0.05 -16.65 0.67
N ALA A 25 1.17 -17.09 0.10
CA ALA A 25 1.46 -18.52 0.04
C ALA A 25 1.63 -19.11 1.46
N PRO A 26 1.04 -20.28 1.77
CA PRO A 26 0.99 -20.85 3.13
C PRO A 26 2.34 -20.93 3.85
N GLU A 27 3.42 -21.25 3.14
CA GLU A 27 4.76 -21.41 3.68
C GLU A 27 5.43 -20.10 4.18
N TYR A 28 4.86 -18.94 3.84
CA TYR A 28 5.38 -17.63 4.23
C TYR A 28 4.45 -16.84 5.17
N GLU A 29 3.29 -17.41 5.53
CA GLU A 29 2.25 -16.73 6.30
C GLU A 29 2.75 -16.14 7.63
N ASP A 30 3.48 -16.91 8.42
CA ASP A 30 3.92 -16.45 9.75
C ASP A 30 4.98 -15.36 9.66
N LYS A 31 5.81 -15.40 8.62
CA LYS A 31 6.80 -14.35 8.34
C LYS A 31 6.15 -13.06 7.86
N ALA A 32 5.08 -13.18 7.06
CA ALA A 32 4.29 -12.04 6.61
C ALA A 32 3.66 -11.32 7.82
N VAL A 33 2.95 -12.06 8.68
CA VAL A 33 2.30 -11.50 9.88
C VAL A 33 3.30 -10.82 10.82
N ALA A 34 4.43 -11.47 11.11
CA ALA A 34 5.47 -10.89 11.96
C ALA A 34 6.01 -9.56 11.40
N LYS A 35 6.15 -9.43 10.07
CA LYS A 35 6.57 -8.16 9.45
C LYS A 35 5.51 -7.08 9.58
N PHE A 36 4.23 -7.38 9.40
CA PHE A 36 3.16 -6.37 9.58
C PHE A 36 3.02 -5.94 11.03
N GLN A 37 3.13 -6.86 11.98
CA GLN A 37 3.15 -6.54 13.40
C GLN A 37 4.32 -5.62 13.72
N LYS A 38 5.52 -5.97 13.23
CA LYS A 38 6.70 -5.14 13.43
C LYS A 38 6.54 -3.77 12.79
N PHE A 39 6.11 -3.69 11.53
CA PHE A 39 5.83 -2.42 10.85
C PHE A 39 4.84 -1.56 11.64
N SER A 40 3.74 -2.14 12.09
CA SER A 40 2.71 -1.42 12.85
C SER A 40 3.25 -0.95 14.20
N THR A 41 4.00 -1.80 14.90
CA THR A 41 4.64 -1.47 16.19
C THR A 41 5.67 -0.34 16.03
N ASP A 42 6.56 -0.44 15.04
CA ASP A 42 7.62 0.53 14.79
C ASP A 42 7.07 1.91 14.39
N ASN A 43 5.84 1.96 13.87
CA ASN A 43 5.18 3.19 13.43
C ASN A 43 4.02 3.66 14.31
N ASP A 44 3.77 2.95 15.43
CA ASP A 44 2.66 3.20 16.37
C ASP A 44 1.27 3.15 15.69
N PHE A 45 1.05 2.19 14.80
CA PHE A 45 -0.26 1.92 14.21
C PHE A 45 -0.98 0.80 14.99
N ASP A 46 -2.23 1.05 15.38
CA ASP A 46 -3.05 0.13 16.17
C ASP A 46 -4.28 -0.38 15.42
N GLN A 47 -4.56 0.18 14.24
CA GLN A 47 -5.66 -0.24 13.37
C GLN A 47 -5.20 -0.38 11.92
N TYR A 48 -5.83 -1.30 11.20
CA TYR A 48 -5.70 -1.45 9.76
C TYR A 48 -7.05 -1.75 9.10
N GLY A 49 -7.16 -1.58 7.79
CA GLY A 49 -8.31 -2.04 7.04
C GLY A 49 -7.99 -2.15 5.55
N LEU A 50 -8.68 -3.06 4.86
CA LEU A 50 -8.57 -3.20 3.42
C LEU A 50 -9.16 -1.98 2.72
N ALA A 51 -8.37 -1.37 1.85
CA ALA A 51 -8.79 -0.28 1.00
C ALA A 51 -9.11 -0.79 -0.41
N ALA A 52 -9.93 -0.02 -1.13
CA ALA A 52 -9.95 -0.11 -2.60
C ALA A 52 -8.85 0.81 -3.17
N HIS A 53 -8.77 0.91 -4.49
CA HIS A 53 -7.83 1.78 -5.19
C HIS A 53 -8.45 3.16 -5.41
N PRO A 54 -8.22 4.15 -4.52
CA PRO A 54 -8.73 5.50 -4.72
C PRO A 54 -8.01 6.23 -5.83
N ASN A 55 -8.68 7.22 -6.41
CA ASN A 55 -7.97 8.23 -7.20
C ASN A 55 -6.98 9.03 -6.32
N PRO A 56 -5.96 9.65 -6.93
CA PRO A 56 -4.97 10.49 -6.26
C PRO A 56 -5.55 11.47 -5.21
N LEU A 57 -6.54 12.26 -5.61
CA LEU A 57 -7.10 13.32 -4.75
C LEU A 57 -7.80 12.74 -3.52
N THR A 58 -8.57 11.67 -3.70
CA THR A 58 -9.23 10.97 -2.61
C THR A 58 -8.23 10.35 -1.64
N LEU A 59 -7.17 9.70 -2.16
CA LEU A 59 -6.11 9.16 -1.31
C LEU A 59 -5.46 10.24 -0.45
N LYS A 60 -5.09 11.37 -1.06
CA LYS A 60 -4.50 12.51 -0.34
C LYS A 60 -5.44 13.04 0.74
N SER A 61 -6.72 13.23 0.41
CA SER A 61 -7.76 13.69 1.33
C SER A 61 -7.87 12.77 2.55
N VAL A 62 -7.93 11.47 2.31
CA VAL A 62 -8.06 10.45 3.37
C VAL A 62 -6.81 10.37 4.24
N LEU A 63 -5.61 10.45 3.65
CA LEU A 63 -4.36 10.56 4.40
C LEU A 63 -4.33 11.82 5.28
N ALA A 64 -4.99 12.91 4.85
CA ALA A 64 -5.12 14.14 5.62
C ALA A 64 -6.20 14.10 6.71
N GLY A 65 -6.92 12.98 6.87
CA GLY A 65 -7.90 12.78 7.92
C GLY A 65 -9.36 12.80 7.48
N SER A 66 -9.64 12.97 6.18
CA SER A 66 -11.02 12.89 5.65
C SER A 66 -11.64 11.50 5.85
N ASP A 67 -12.94 11.38 5.58
CA ASP A 67 -13.67 10.13 5.81
C ASP A 67 -13.13 8.99 4.93
N ILE A 68 -12.74 7.90 5.59
CA ILE A 68 -12.22 6.69 4.96
C ILE A 68 -13.24 6.02 4.04
N GLN A 69 -14.53 6.27 4.24
CA GLN A 69 -15.58 5.76 3.35
C GLN A 69 -15.42 6.27 1.90
N GLU A 70 -14.75 7.41 1.70
CA GLU A 70 -14.42 7.92 0.36
C GLU A 70 -13.53 6.96 -0.43
N LEU A 71 -12.75 6.10 0.24
CA LEU A 71 -11.98 5.02 -0.41
C LEU A 71 -12.85 3.84 -0.85
N PHE A 72 -14.06 3.68 -0.30
CA PHE A 72 -14.89 2.48 -0.44
C PHE A 72 -16.14 2.70 -1.32
N THR A 73 -16.64 3.94 -1.42
CA THR A 73 -17.92 4.25 -2.08
C THR A 73 -17.90 4.26 -3.60
N THR A 74 -16.75 4.08 -4.23
CA THR A 74 -16.68 4.07 -5.69
C THR A 74 -15.66 3.03 -6.12
N PRO A 75 -16.06 1.86 -6.64
CA PRO A 75 -15.23 1.24 -7.64
C PRO A 75 -15.24 2.26 -8.79
N GLY A 76 -14.20 3.09 -8.85
CA GLY A 76 -13.88 3.77 -10.09
C GLY A 76 -13.86 2.69 -11.15
N GLU A 77 -14.47 2.97 -12.30
CA GLU A 77 -14.34 2.16 -13.51
C GLU A 77 -12.96 1.53 -13.54
N GLU A 78 -12.90 0.22 -13.79
CA GLU A 78 -11.68 -0.57 -13.96
C GLU A 78 -10.56 0.36 -14.38
N TRP A 79 -9.52 0.50 -13.56
CA TRP A 79 -8.37 1.34 -13.89
C TRP A 79 -7.80 0.82 -15.20
N PHE A 80 -8.32 1.36 -16.31
CA PHE A 80 -7.90 1.07 -17.64
C PHE A 80 -6.52 1.68 -17.71
N PHE A 81 -5.53 0.79 -17.66
CA PHE A 81 -4.14 1.03 -17.95
C PHE A 81 -3.99 1.95 -19.15
N THR A 82 -3.94 3.25 -18.92
CA THR A 82 -3.60 4.22 -19.96
C THR A 82 -2.24 4.78 -19.62
N LEU A 83 -1.25 4.28 -20.35
CA LEU A 83 0.10 4.84 -20.47
C LEU A 83 0.08 6.36 -20.82
N GLU A 84 -1.08 6.89 -21.21
CA GLU A 84 -1.32 8.27 -21.60
C GLU A 84 -1.38 9.27 -20.42
N THR A 85 -1.89 8.87 -19.25
CA THR A 85 -2.10 9.81 -18.13
C THR A 85 -0.83 10.07 -17.31
N LYS A 86 0.25 9.30 -17.54
CA LYS A 86 1.45 9.28 -16.67
C LYS A 86 1.09 9.06 -15.18
N GLU A 87 -0.07 8.50 -14.91
CA GLU A 87 -0.43 8.06 -13.57
C GLU A 87 0.09 6.63 -13.40
N PRO A 88 0.61 6.26 -12.23
CA PRO A 88 1.06 4.90 -12.00
C PRO A 88 -0.14 3.94 -11.85
N GLY A 89 -0.88 3.70 -12.93
CA GLY A 89 -1.92 2.65 -12.98
C GLY A 89 -1.36 1.25 -12.68
N PHE A 90 -0.03 1.10 -12.72
CA PHE A 90 0.73 -0.11 -12.42
C PHE A 90 1.10 -0.27 -10.94
N LEU A 91 0.72 0.65 -10.03
CA LEU A 91 1.22 0.62 -8.64
C LEU A 91 0.44 -0.29 -7.69
N MET A 92 -0.69 -0.87 -8.08
CA MET A 92 -1.62 -1.35 -7.05
C MET A 92 -2.51 -2.48 -7.56
N ASP A 93 -1.97 -3.69 -7.76
CA ASP A 93 -2.78 -4.85 -8.18
C ASP A 93 -3.17 -5.77 -7.00
N HIS A 94 -2.58 -5.55 -5.82
CA HIS A 94 -2.80 -6.41 -4.66
C HIS A 94 -3.26 -5.61 -3.44
N ALA A 95 -4.47 -5.98 -2.99
CA ALA A 95 -5.17 -5.62 -1.75
C ALA A 95 -4.48 -4.54 -0.89
N PRO A 96 -4.65 -3.25 -1.24
CA PRO A 96 -4.01 -2.18 -0.50
C PRO A 96 -4.60 -2.07 0.90
N CYS A 97 -3.78 -1.65 1.84
CA CYS A 97 -4.13 -1.55 3.24
C CYS A 97 -3.96 -0.12 3.73
N MET A 98 -4.95 0.37 4.48
CA MET A 98 -4.81 1.58 5.27
C MET A 98 -4.42 1.19 6.69
N PHE A 99 -3.43 1.87 7.25
CA PHE A 99 -3.05 1.77 8.65
C PHE A 99 -3.35 3.10 9.33
N GLN A 100 -3.77 3.03 10.58
CA GLN A 100 -4.08 4.20 11.40
C GLN A 100 -3.57 4.01 12.82
N ASN A 101 -3.15 5.13 13.41
CA ASN A 101 -3.11 5.31 14.85
C ASN A 101 -4.43 5.95 15.29
N SER A 102 -5.26 5.21 16.03
CA SER A 102 -6.60 5.64 16.44
C SER A 102 -6.59 6.86 17.36
N LYS A 103 -5.48 7.12 18.06
CA LYS A 103 -5.33 8.22 19.02
C LYS A 103 -4.84 9.50 18.36
N THR A 104 -3.87 9.40 17.45
CA THR A 104 -3.26 10.56 16.79
C THR A 104 -3.92 10.90 15.46
N GLY A 105 -4.68 9.97 14.89
CA GLY A 105 -5.26 10.12 13.55
C GLY A 105 -4.24 9.97 12.42
N ARG A 106 -2.97 9.68 12.74
CA ARG A 106 -1.92 9.43 11.75
C ARG A 106 -2.29 8.23 10.89
N ARG A 107 -2.14 8.38 9.58
CA ARG A 107 -2.52 7.36 8.59
C ARG A 107 -1.42 7.12 7.57
N CYS A 108 -1.33 5.90 7.08
CA CYS A 108 -0.59 5.59 5.86
C CYS A 108 -1.34 4.58 5.00
N TYR A 109 -1.09 4.67 3.70
CA TYR A 109 -1.60 3.74 2.70
C TYR A 109 -0.45 2.87 2.22
N VAL A 110 -0.61 1.55 2.32
CA VAL A 110 0.39 0.55 1.93
C VAL A 110 -0.15 -0.20 0.74
N THR A 111 0.64 -0.28 -0.32
CA THR A 111 0.26 -1.00 -1.54
C THR A 111 1.47 -1.68 -2.17
N GLN A 112 1.18 -2.64 -3.03
CA GLN A 112 2.18 -3.38 -3.77
C GLN A 112 2.08 -3.06 -5.27
N PRO A 113 3.16 -2.58 -5.91
CA PRO A 113 3.21 -2.38 -7.35
C PRO A 113 3.15 -3.68 -8.14
N TYR A 114 2.43 -3.64 -9.26
CA TYR A 114 2.28 -4.72 -10.25
C TYR A 114 3.56 -4.98 -11.06
N LEU A 115 4.63 -4.21 -10.86
CA LEU A 115 5.84 -4.38 -11.65
C LEU A 115 6.31 -5.83 -11.64
N PRO A 116 6.75 -6.37 -12.79
CA PRO A 116 7.54 -7.59 -12.85
C PRO A 116 8.90 -7.31 -12.19
N MET A 117 8.93 -7.30 -10.86
CA MET A 117 10.09 -7.78 -10.11
C MET A 117 10.37 -9.25 -10.46
N CYS A 118 9.45 -9.93 -11.17
CA CYS A 118 9.64 -11.11 -12.01
C CYS A 118 10.67 -10.85 -13.12
N GLY A 119 11.93 -10.67 -12.73
CA GLY A 119 12.99 -10.35 -13.68
C GLY A 119 14.24 -9.73 -13.07
N ASN A 120 14.61 -10.03 -11.82
CA ASN A 120 15.94 -9.67 -11.28
C ASN A 120 17.14 -10.16 -12.14
N ASN A 121 16.88 -10.92 -13.21
CA ASN A 121 17.85 -11.46 -14.16
C ASN A 121 17.74 -10.89 -15.60
N SER A 122 16.90 -9.88 -15.85
CA SER A 122 16.88 -9.21 -17.16
C SER A 122 18.04 -8.21 -17.27
N ARG A 123 18.61 -8.06 -18.48
CA ARG A 123 19.73 -7.14 -18.75
C ARG A 123 19.38 -5.68 -18.43
N ASP A 124 18.09 -5.34 -18.46
CA ASP A 124 17.58 -3.98 -18.35
C ASP A 124 16.83 -3.70 -17.03
N ALA A 125 16.63 -4.71 -16.18
CA ALA A 125 15.86 -4.62 -14.94
C ALA A 125 16.31 -3.50 -13.99
N LYS A 126 17.62 -3.21 -13.95
CA LYS A 126 18.17 -2.12 -13.15
C LYS A 126 17.74 -0.75 -13.69
N ALA A 127 17.72 -0.57 -15.00
CA ALA A 127 17.32 0.69 -15.64
C ALA A 127 15.81 0.89 -15.51
N GLU A 128 15.02 -0.17 -15.70
CA GLU A 128 13.56 -0.15 -15.52
C GLU A 128 13.18 0.19 -14.08
N ARG A 129 13.83 -0.44 -13.08
CA ARG A 129 13.63 -0.10 -11.67
C ARG A 129 13.95 1.36 -11.37
N GLN A 130 15.05 1.89 -11.91
CA GLN A 130 15.42 3.30 -11.70
C GLN A 130 14.40 4.26 -12.34
N ALA A 131 13.97 3.97 -13.57
CA ALA A 131 12.95 4.76 -14.25
C ALA A 131 11.63 4.75 -13.46
N TRP A 132 11.23 3.61 -12.92
CA TRP A 132 10.05 3.49 -12.08
C TRP A 132 10.18 4.25 -10.76
N MET A 133 11.31 4.11 -10.05
CA MET A 133 11.55 4.85 -8.81
C MET A 133 11.44 6.37 -9.02
N LYS A 134 12.00 6.86 -10.14
CA LYS A 134 11.89 8.28 -10.52
C LYS A 134 10.45 8.68 -10.85
N HIS A 135 9.71 7.81 -11.52
CA HIS A 135 8.31 8.06 -11.84
C HIS A 135 7.44 8.09 -10.57
N LEU A 136 7.62 7.14 -9.65
CA LEU A 136 6.99 7.11 -8.34
C LEU A 136 7.29 8.37 -7.53
N GLU A 137 8.56 8.80 -7.51
CA GLU A 137 8.96 10.04 -6.83
C GLU A 137 8.21 11.25 -7.38
N THR A 138 8.23 11.41 -8.70
CA THR A 138 7.56 12.52 -9.41
C THR A 138 6.06 12.49 -9.11
N TRP A 139 5.42 11.33 -9.18
CA TRP A 139 3.99 11.23 -8.91
C TRP A 139 3.64 11.50 -7.44
N ALA A 140 4.32 10.87 -6.49
CA ALA A 140 4.06 11.06 -5.06
C ALA A 140 4.27 12.52 -4.64
N LYS A 141 5.33 13.16 -5.13
CA LYS A 141 5.68 14.52 -4.75
C LYS A 141 4.93 15.58 -5.55
N ASP A 142 4.98 15.49 -6.88
CA ASP A 142 4.57 16.60 -7.76
C ASP A 142 3.08 16.52 -8.12
N VAL A 143 2.50 15.31 -8.17
CA VAL A 143 1.06 15.11 -8.44
C VAL A 143 0.28 15.06 -7.12
N MET A 144 0.74 14.20 -6.21
CA MET A 144 0.02 13.92 -4.97
C MET A 144 0.38 14.89 -3.84
N GLY A 145 1.61 15.39 -3.78
CA GLY A 145 2.10 16.16 -2.64
C GLY A 145 2.10 15.36 -1.34
N VAL A 146 2.37 14.05 -1.43
CA VAL A 146 2.50 13.13 -0.30
C VAL A 146 3.94 12.65 -0.19
N LYS A 147 4.33 12.16 0.99
CA LYS A 147 5.58 11.43 1.17
C LYS A 147 5.36 9.96 0.84
N TYR A 148 6.43 9.28 0.46
CA TYR A 148 6.42 7.84 0.27
C TYR A 148 7.68 7.19 0.82
N LYS A 149 7.60 5.89 1.07
CA LYS A 149 8.74 5.04 1.41
C LYS A 149 8.61 3.71 0.69
N VAL A 150 9.72 3.26 0.13
CA VAL A 150 9.83 1.95 -0.50
C VAL A 150 10.45 0.99 0.50
N LEU A 151 9.75 -0.10 0.78
CA LEU A 151 10.16 -1.15 1.69
C LEU A 151 10.63 -2.34 0.85
N ASP A 152 11.93 -2.42 0.63
CA ASP A 152 12.57 -3.49 -0.13
C ASP A 152 12.52 -4.82 0.64
N GLN A 153 12.34 -5.94 -0.07
CA GLN A 153 12.25 -7.29 0.52
C GLN A 153 11.14 -7.42 1.57
N SER A 154 10.15 -6.54 1.56
CA SER A 154 9.12 -6.46 2.60
C SER A 154 7.89 -7.29 2.31
N SER A 155 7.72 -7.74 1.07
CA SER A 155 6.64 -8.65 0.72
C SER A 155 7.10 -10.10 0.80
N TRP A 156 6.39 -10.88 1.62
CA TRP A 156 6.43 -12.33 1.62
C TRP A 156 5.24 -12.94 0.85
N TYR A 157 4.33 -12.10 0.32
CA TYR A 157 3.17 -12.53 -0.46
C TYR A 157 3.60 -13.15 -1.78
N PHE A 158 4.62 -12.55 -2.40
CA PHE A 158 5.27 -13.02 -3.62
C PHE A 158 6.76 -12.76 -3.42
N SER A 159 7.58 -13.81 -3.47
CA SER A 159 9.04 -13.68 -3.37
C SER A 159 9.54 -12.58 -4.32
N ASP A 160 10.41 -11.69 -3.83
CA ASP A 160 10.98 -10.54 -4.56
C ASP A 160 10.11 -9.29 -4.75
N THR A 161 8.97 -9.16 -4.05
CA THR A 161 8.13 -7.96 -4.19
C THR A 161 8.40 -6.88 -3.13
N VAL A 162 8.13 -5.63 -3.52
CA VAL A 162 8.41 -4.41 -2.77
C VAL A 162 7.08 -3.83 -2.25
N LEU A 163 7.05 -3.29 -1.04
CA LEU A 163 5.88 -2.52 -0.57
C LEU A 163 6.16 -1.02 -0.70
N VAL A 164 5.15 -0.25 -1.09
CA VAL A 164 5.22 1.22 -1.11
C VAL A 164 4.23 1.76 -0.09
N VAL A 165 4.74 2.61 0.81
CA VAL A 165 3.96 3.26 1.86
C VAL A 165 3.84 4.74 1.54
N PHE A 166 2.62 5.26 1.49
CA PHE A 166 2.30 6.67 1.28
C PHE A 166 1.73 7.29 2.55
N TYR A 167 2.17 8.51 2.88
CA TYR A 167 1.85 9.18 4.13
C TYR A 167 2.05 10.70 4.01
N LEU A 168 1.50 11.47 4.95
CA LEU A 168 1.70 12.92 5.01
C LEU A 168 2.71 13.33 6.10
N ASP A 169 2.67 12.63 7.24
CA ASP A 169 3.33 13.07 8.46
C ASP A 169 4.06 11.93 9.20
N GLY A 170 4.95 12.37 10.11
CA GLY A 170 5.94 11.50 10.74
C GLY A 170 6.93 10.90 9.74
N ASN A 171 7.86 10.10 10.27
CA ASN A 171 8.71 9.24 9.46
C ASN A 171 8.13 7.82 9.48
N ILE A 172 8.16 7.14 8.33
CA ILE A 172 7.83 5.71 8.27
C ILE A 172 9.11 4.89 8.48
N VAL A 173 9.09 4.00 9.46
CA VAL A 173 10.19 3.11 9.83
C VAL A 173 9.79 1.66 9.51
N GLY A 174 10.77 0.76 9.45
CA GLY A 174 10.59 -0.60 8.94
C GLY A 174 11.00 -0.72 7.49
#